data_AF-A0A519N712-F1
#
_entry.id   AF-A0A519N712-F1
#
_cell.length_a   1.000
_cell.length_b   1.000
_cell.length_c   1.000
_cell.angle_alpha   90.00
_cell.angle_beta   90.00
_cell.angle_gamma   90.00
#
_symmetry.space_group_name_H-M   'P 1'
#
loop_
_entity.id
_entity.type
_entity.pdbx_description
1 polymer ?
#
loop_
_entity_poly.entity_id
_entity_poly.type
_entity_poly.pdbx_seq_one_letter_code
_entity_poly.pdbx_strand_id
1 'polypeptide(L)'
;MSEEVKPEKKQKKKRKWMRFVGNRYVLVLLFFLAWILFLDNYSWLNHKMLDSEIDELEENKTYYETEIKRDSQNIKLLKNPDQIERYAREKYYMKRDSEDIYIIEYEGEKKDTSGYVPN
;
A
#
# COMPACT_ATOMS: atom_id res chain seq x y z
N MET A 1 -74.49 39.18 28.32
CA MET A 1 -74.02 40.29 27.47
C MET A 1 -72.53 40.43 27.71
N SER A 2 -71.77 40.25 26.63
CA SER A 2 -70.34 40.59 26.46
C SER A 2 -69.29 39.75 27.19
N GLU A 3 -68.61 38.92 26.39
CA GLU A 3 -67.34 38.25 26.64
C GLU A 3 -66.21 39.23 26.98
N GLU A 4 -65.25 38.80 27.80
CA GLU A 4 -63.84 39.13 27.58
C GLU A 4 -62.94 37.96 28.00
N VAL A 5 -62.56 37.13 27.02
CA VAL A 5 -61.49 36.13 27.17
C VAL A 5 -60.14 36.82 26.91
N LYS A 6 -59.30 36.89 27.95
CA LYS A 6 -57.99 37.54 27.93
C LYS A 6 -56.94 36.62 27.28
N PRO A 7 -56.09 37.08 26.34
CA PRO A 7 -55.22 36.19 25.59
C PRO A 7 -53.95 35.80 26.35
N GLU A 8 -53.64 34.50 26.41
CA GLU A 8 -52.34 33.95 26.83
C GLU A 8 -51.23 34.43 25.87
N LYS A 9 -50.35 35.33 26.34
CA LYS A 9 -49.13 35.71 25.61
C LYS A 9 -48.00 34.74 25.91
N LYS A 10 -47.97 33.60 25.20
CA LYS A 10 -46.75 32.81 25.04
C LYS A 10 -45.80 33.53 24.09
N GLN A 11 -44.50 33.34 24.28
CA GLN A 11 -43.35 33.81 23.46
C GLN A 11 -42.60 35.06 23.95
N LYS A 12 -41.77 34.89 24.99
CA LYS A 12 -40.66 35.81 25.34
C LYS A 12 -39.29 35.11 25.53
N LYS A 13 -39.04 33.97 24.89
CA LYS A 13 -37.71 33.29 24.95
C LYS A 13 -36.74 33.66 23.82
N LYS A 14 -37.20 34.27 22.70
CA LYS A 14 -36.35 34.60 21.54
C LYS A 14 -35.38 35.79 21.74
N ARG A 15 -35.47 36.53 22.84
CA ARG A 15 -34.69 37.78 23.02
C ARG A 15 -33.32 37.61 23.69
N LYS A 16 -33.05 36.50 24.39
CA LYS A 16 -31.75 36.29 25.06
C LYS A 16 -30.67 35.79 24.09
N TRP A 17 -31.01 34.87 23.18
CA TRP A 17 -30.05 34.32 22.20
C TRP A 17 -29.60 35.37 21.16
N MET A 18 -30.50 36.29 20.75
CA MET A 18 -30.15 37.39 19.84
C MET A 18 -29.08 38.34 20.41
N ARG A 19 -29.01 38.52 21.74
CA ARG A 19 -27.96 39.34 22.39
C ARG A 19 -26.62 38.62 22.45
N PHE A 20 -26.62 37.29 22.46
CA PHE A 20 -25.41 36.48 22.43
C PHE A 20 -24.79 36.46 21.02
N VAL A 21 -25.63 36.33 19.99
CA VAL A 21 -25.21 36.35 18.57
C VAL A 21 -24.84 37.75 18.08
N GLY A 22 -25.35 38.81 18.71
CA GLY A 22 -25.03 40.21 18.36
C GLY A 22 -23.68 40.73 18.88
N ASN A 23 -22.92 39.91 19.61
CA ASN A 23 -21.63 40.32 20.15
C ASN A 23 -20.53 40.09 19.09
N ARG A 24 -19.80 41.13 18.68
CA ARG A 24 -18.77 41.05 17.62
C ARG A 24 -17.73 39.95 17.91
N TYR A 25 -17.45 39.68 19.18
CA TYR A 25 -16.57 38.60 19.61
C TYR A 25 -17.10 37.20 19.26
N VAL A 26 -18.41 36.96 19.35
CA VAL A 26 -19.02 35.66 19.01
C VAL A 26 -18.99 35.43 17.50
N LEU A 27 -19.20 36.48 16.69
CA LEU A 27 -19.09 36.40 15.24
C LEU A 27 -17.64 36.14 14.80
N VAL A 28 -16.67 36.83 15.39
CA VAL A 28 -15.25 36.59 15.10
C VAL A 28 -14.83 35.19 15.53
N LEU A 29 -15.27 34.71 16.70
CA LEU A 29 -14.96 33.37 17.19
C LEU A 29 -15.61 32.29 16.33
N LEU A 30 -16.85 32.48 15.87
CA LEU A 30 -17.53 31.55 14.98
C LEU A 30 -16.89 31.54 13.59
N PHE A 31 -16.45 32.69 13.09
CA PHE A 31 -15.65 32.78 11.87
C PHE A 31 -14.30 32.06 12.03
N PHE A 32 -13.62 32.22 13.16
CA PHE A 32 -12.35 31.55 13.44
C PHE A 32 -12.52 30.03 13.58
N LEU A 33 -13.58 29.59 14.25
CA LEU A 33 -13.95 28.17 14.32
C LEU A 33 -14.30 27.61 12.94
N ALA A 34 -15.09 28.33 12.15
CA ALA A 34 -15.39 27.91 10.79
C ALA A 34 -14.11 27.88 9.93
N TRP A 35 -13.22 28.85 10.09
CA TRP A 35 -11.93 28.89 9.40
C TRP A 35 -11.05 27.71 9.78
N ILE A 36 -10.94 27.38 11.07
CA ILE A 36 -10.22 26.19 11.52
C ILE A 36 -10.90 24.92 10.98
N LEU A 37 -12.23 24.81 11.07
CA LEU A 37 -12.92 23.59 10.61
C LEU A 37 -12.90 23.39 9.08
N PHE A 38 -12.95 24.47 8.29
CA PHE A 38 -13.04 24.42 6.83
C PHE A 38 -11.68 24.56 6.14
N LEU A 39 -10.74 25.30 6.75
CA LEU A 39 -9.41 25.57 6.19
C LEU A 39 -8.28 24.83 6.94
N ASP A 40 -8.40 24.56 8.24
CA ASP A 40 -7.40 23.82 9.05
C ASP A 40 -7.58 22.29 8.98
N ASN A 41 -7.71 21.72 7.78
CA ASN A 41 -7.10 20.39 7.53
C ASN A 41 -7.75 19.09 8.11
N TYR A 42 -8.90 19.06 8.80
CA TYR A 42 -9.17 17.85 9.62
C TYR A 42 -9.78 16.61 8.90
N SER A 43 -8.87 15.67 8.58
CA SER A 43 -8.91 14.24 8.91
C SER A 43 -9.33 13.24 7.83
N TRP A 44 -10.32 13.52 6.96
CA TRP A 44 -10.80 12.46 6.05
C TRP A 44 -9.84 12.12 4.89
N LEU A 45 -9.22 13.12 4.26
CA LEU A 45 -8.27 12.89 3.16
C LEU A 45 -6.88 12.49 3.66
N ASN A 46 -6.44 13.07 4.78
CA ASN A 46 -5.13 12.75 5.35
C ASN A 46 -5.05 11.32 5.89
N HIS A 47 -6.10 10.80 6.55
CA HIS A 47 -6.06 9.40 7.00
C HIS A 47 -6.02 8.44 5.82
N LYS A 48 -6.75 8.69 4.73
CA LYS A 48 -6.68 7.80 3.56
C LYS A 48 -5.30 7.75 2.91
N MET A 49 -4.60 8.87 2.85
CA MET A 49 -3.25 8.91 2.30
C MET A 49 -2.24 8.23 3.23
N LEU A 50 -2.31 8.53 4.53
CA LEU A 50 -1.43 7.90 5.51
C LEU A 50 -1.69 6.39 5.62
N ASP A 51 -2.95 5.96 5.62
CA ASP A 51 -3.32 4.55 5.66
C ASP A 51 -2.82 3.83 4.38
N SER A 52 -2.94 4.46 3.21
CA SER A 52 -2.39 3.88 1.97
C SER A 52 -0.86 3.76 1.98
N GLU A 53 -0.18 4.74 2.59
CA GLU A 53 1.28 4.72 2.71
C GLU A 53 1.73 3.66 3.72
N ILE A 54 0.96 3.46 4.80
CA ILE A 54 1.18 2.38 5.76
C ILE A 54 0.97 1.01 5.08
N ASP A 55 -0.13 0.83 4.34
CA ASP A 55 -0.42 -0.42 3.64
C ASP A 55 0.68 -0.75 2.62
N GLU A 56 1.14 0.23 1.83
CA GLU A 56 2.23 0.06 0.86
C GLU A 56 3.55 -0.32 1.55
N LEU A 57 3.88 0.30 2.68
CA LEU A 57 5.08 -0.03 3.44
C LEU A 57 5.02 -1.44 4.05
N GLU A 58 3.86 -1.86 4.55
CA GLU A 58 3.66 -3.18 5.13
C GLU A 58 3.71 -4.28 4.04
N GLU A 59 3.13 -4.03 2.87
CA GLU A 59 3.20 -4.92 1.71
C GLU A 59 4.65 -5.08 1.24
N ASN A 60 5.37 -3.97 1.07
CA ASN A 60 6.78 -3.98 0.69
C ASN A 60 7.63 -4.75 1.69
N LYS A 61 7.44 -4.51 2.99
CA LYS A 61 8.13 -5.24 4.05
C LYS A 61 7.89 -6.75 3.94
N THR A 62 6.63 -7.14 3.79
CA THR A 62 6.24 -8.57 3.69
C THR A 62 6.83 -9.22 2.44
N TYR A 63 6.86 -8.50 1.32
CA TYR A 63 7.50 -8.93 0.08
C TYR A 63 8.99 -9.19 0.29
N TYR A 64 9.74 -8.22 0.83
CA TYR A 64 11.18 -8.37 1.04
C TYR A 64 11.53 -9.44 2.08
N GLU A 65 10.76 -9.57 3.16
CA GLU A 65 10.96 -10.65 4.14
C GLU A 65 10.79 -12.04 3.49
N THR A 66 9.82 -12.17 2.58
CA THR A 66 9.57 -13.42 1.85
C THR A 66 10.69 -13.72 0.86
N GLU A 67 11.15 -12.74 0.08
CA GLU A 67 12.28 -12.91 -0.84
C GLU A 67 13.57 -13.24 -0.09
N ILE A 68 13.88 -12.54 1.01
CA ILE A 68 15.06 -12.85 1.84
C ILE A 68 15.01 -14.30 2.34
N LYS A 69 13.84 -14.79 2.76
CA LYS A 69 13.68 -16.17 3.22
C LYS A 69 13.92 -17.17 2.08
N ARG A 70 13.39 -16.90 0.90
CA ARG A 70 13.57 -17.71 -0.31
C ARG A 70 15.04 -17.72 -0.76
N ASP A 71 15.67 -16.56 -0.81
CA ASP A 71 17.08 -16.42 -1.18
C ASP A 71 18.01 -17.06 -0.16
N SER A 72 17.71 -16.96 1.13
CA SER A 72 18.43 -17.68 2.18
C SER A 72 18.37 -19.21 1.98
N GLN A 73 17.24 -19.74 1.52
CA GLN A 73 17.12 -21.16 1.15
C GLN A 73 17.93 -21.48 -0.11
N ASN A 74 17.86 -20.65 -1.14
CA ASN A 74 18.62 -20.82 -2.37
C ASN A 74 20.14 -20.77 -2.11
N ILE A 75 20.61 -19.83 -1.29
CA ILE A 75 22.01 -19.73 -0.86
C ILE A 75 22.45 -21.00 -0.12
N LYS A 76 21.59 -21.61 0.70
CA LYS A 76 21.91 -22.89 1.35
C LYS A 76 22.07 -24.03 0.35
N LEU A 77 21.25 -24.05 -0.71
CA LEU A 77 21.40 -25.02 -1.79
C LEU A 77 22.69 -24.78 -2.58
N LEU A 78 23.02 -23.52 -2.86
CA LEU A 78 24.28 -23.12 -3.51
C LEU A 78 25.51 -23.33 -2.62
N LYS A 79 25.39 -23.33 -1.29
CA LYS A 79 26.53 -23.68 -0.43
C LYS A 79 26.92 -25.15 -0.51
N ASN A 80 26.08 -26.01 -1.11
CA ASN A 80 26.43 -27.40 -1.33
C ASN A 80 27.18 -27.53 -2.68
N PRO A 81 28.50 -27.80 -2.66
CA PRO A 81 29.29 -27.89 -3.89
C PRO A 81 28.76 -28.96 -4.85
N ASP A 82 28.18 -30.04 -4.34
CA ASP A 82 27.61 -31.11 -5.16
C ASP A 82 26.38 -30.63 -5.95
N GLN A 83 25.57 -29.74 -5.36
CA GLN A 83 24.40 -29.17 -6.05
C GLN A 83 24.77 -28.12 -7.08
N ILE A 84 25.80 -27.31 -6.81
CA ILE A 84 26.37 -26.40 -7.82
C ILE A 84 26.91 -27.22 -8.99
N GLU A 85 27.73 -28.24 -8.72
CA GLU A 85 28.34 -29.06 -9.76
C GLU A 85 27.27 -29.75 -10.62
N ARG A 86 26.24 -30.30 -9.99
CA ARG A 86 25.10 -30.89 -10.72
C ARG A 86 24.37 -29.87 -11.60
N TYR A 87 24.06 -28.69 -11.07
CA TYR A 87 23.40 -27.63 -11.84
C TYR A 87 24.25 -27.13 -13.02
N ALA A 88 25.54 -26.93 -12.80
CA ALA A 88 26.49 -26.52 -13.82
C ALA A 88 26.63 -27.58 -14.94
N ARG A 89 26.61 -28.87 -14.59
CA ARG A 89 26.61 -29.98 -15.55
C ARG A 89 25.30 -30.10 -16.32
N GLU A 90 24.15 -29.94 -15.67
CA GLU A 90 22.82 -30.08 -16.30
C GLU A 90 22.43 -28.89 -17.19
N LYS A 91 22.73 -27.66 -16.76
CA LYS A 91 22.32 -26.44 -17.48
C LYS A 91 23.36 -25.91 -18.46
N TYR A 92 24.63 -26.06 -18.12
CA TYR A 92 25.73 -25.43 -18.87
C TYR A 92 26.73 -26.46 -19.42
N TYR A 93 26.50 -27.76 -19.22
CA TYR A 93 27.39 -28.84 -19.66
C TYR A 93 28.85 -28.63 -19.26
N MET A 94 29.08 -28.02 -18.09
CA MET A 94 30.43 -27.80 -17.57
C MET A 94 31.12 -29.13 -17.28
N LYS A 95 32.38 -29.26 -17.71
CA LYS A 95 33.24 -30.43 -17.47
C LYS A 95 34.56 -30.03 -16.83
N ARG A 96 35.21 -31.00 -16.19
CA ARG A 96 36.62 -30.88 -15.80
C ARG A 96 37.51 -31.22 -17.00
N ASP A 97 38.74 -30.72 -17.01
CA ASP A 97 39.70 -30.97 -18.10
C ASP A 97 40.03 -32.47 -18.26
N SER A 98 39.83 -33.27 -17.20
CA SER A 98 40.05 -34.72 -17.19
C SER A 98 38.82 -35.55 -17.59
N GLU A 99 37.76 -34.93 -18.13
CA GLU A 99 36.49 -35.60 -18.44
C GLU A 99 36.02 -35.33 -19.88
N ASP A 100 35.47 -36.36 -20.52
CA ASP A 100 34.84 -36.29 -21.84
C ASP A 100 33.31 -36.36 -21.73
N ILE A 101 32.61 -35.40 -22.35
CA ILE A 101 31.14 -35.35 -22.40
C ILE A 101 30.65 -35.97 -23.71
N TYR A 102 29.67 -36.87 -23.62
CA TYR A 102 28.96 -37.44 -24.76
C TYR A 102 27.51 -36.96 -24.76
N ILE A 103 27.06 -36.35 -25.85
CA ILE A 103 25.65 -36.01 -26.08
C ILE A 103 25.04 -37.15 -26.88
N ILE A 104 24.09 -37.88 -26.29
CA ILE A 104 23.40 -39.00 -26.95
C ILE A 104 22.14 -38.46 -27.61
N GLU A 105 22.14 -38.41 -28.94
CA GLU A 105 20.98 -38.03 -29.74
C GLU A 105 20.30 -39.31 -30.27
N TYR A 106 19.01 -39.48 -29.95
CA TYR A 106 18.22 -40.58 -30.50
C TYR A 106 17.67 -40.16 -31.86
N GLU A 107 17.92 -40.98 -32.88
CA GLU A 107 17.64 -40.69 -34.31
C GLU A 107 16.14 -40.50 -34.65
N GLY A 108 15.24 -40.64 -33.66
CA GLY A 108 13.80 -40.42 -33.77
C GLY A 108 13.27 -39.07 -33.26
N GLU A 109 14.10 -38.23 -32.64
CA GLU A 109 13.68 -36.92 -32.10
C GLU A 109 14.54 -35.77 -32.64
N LYS A 110 14.47 -35.53 -33.96
CA LYS A 110 15.00 -34.31 -34.55
C LYS A 110 14.10 -33.14 -34.17
N LYS A 111 14.44 -32.41 -33.10
CA LYS A 111 13.97 -31.03 -32.92
C LYS A 111 15.04 -30.11 -33.48
N ASP A 112 14.73 -29.50 -34.62
CA ASP A 112 15.58 -28.54 -35.31
C ASP A 112 15.98 -27.40 -34.35
N THR A 113 17.20 -27.50 -33.81
CA THR A 113 17.88 -26.41 -33.10
C THR A 113 19.02 -25.89 -33.96
N SER A 114 18.75 -25.68 -35.25
CA SER A 114 19.56 -24.80 -36.10
C SER A 114 19.04 -23.38 -35.92
N GLY A 115 19.54 -22.65 -34.92
CA GLY A 115 19.07 -21.29 -34.66
C GLY A 115 20.02 -20.46 -33.79
N TYR A 116 21.00 -19.83 -34.44
CA TYR A 116 21.49 -18.47 -34.17
C TYR A 116 21.98 -18.11 -32.75
N VAL A 117 23.30 -17.86 -32.60
CA VAL A 117 23.88 -17.12 -31.46
C VAL A 117 24.50 -15.83 -32.01
N PRO A 118 23.92 -14.63 -31.75
CA PRO A 118 24.59 -13.38 -32.08
C PRO A 118 25.66 -13.05 -31.03
N ASN A 119 26.69 -12.33 -31.50
CA ASN A 119 27.66 -11.63 -30.66
C ASN A 119 27.02 -10.54 -29.82
#